data_AF-A0A6J8D1Z7-F1
#
_entry.id   AF-A0A6J8D1Z7-F1
#
_cell.length_a   1.000
_cell.length_b   1.000
_cell.length_c   1.000
_cell.angle_alpha   90.00
_cell.angle_beta   90.00
_cell.angle_gamma   90.00
#
_symmetry.space_group_name_H-M   'P 1'
#
loop_
_entity.id
_entity.type
_entity.pdbx_description
1 polymer ?
#
loop_
_entity_poly.entity_id
_entity_poly.type
_entity_poly.pdbx_seq_one_letter_code
_entity_poly.pdbx_strand_id
1 'polypeptide(L)'
;MLNEPPIRKENQIWIFMTLESPVHIYGPHTEQQWNDAFNWTWSYRQDSEIFTPYATLSKRIVPKDKNYSKIFEQKSKDVAWVVSNCYTHSERSGYVKKMQKYINVDIFGDCGEPCRVSGDDCVKDISNTYKFYLSFENSICKDYITEKAFKLYKGDYDIVPVIRGAPNIKDILPKGTFISTSDFKSPKKLALYLWKIGQNETKYSNYIKAKDRYITTSYNDWIEDGTCLLCETLNSQHEIYRTFNLSQWILTKKCFSPTDF
;
A
#
# COMPACT_ATOMS: atom_id res chain seq x y z
N MET A 1 14.00 -25.81 -9.95
CA MET A 1 12.71 -25.21 -10.36
C MET A 1 12.20 -25.98 -11.57
N LEU A 2 10.89 -26.16 -11.70
CA LEU A 2 10.32 -26.80 -12.88
C LEU A 2 10.31 -25.79 -14.02
N ASN A 3 10.82 -26.19 -15.18
CA ASN A 3 10.75 -25.34 -16.36
C ASN A 3 9.30 -25.32 -16.89
N GLU A 4 8.63 -26.46 -16.95
CA GLU A 4 7.24 -26.56 -17.43
C GLU A 4 6.26 -26.96 -16.31
N PRO A 5 4.98 -26.55 -16.40
CA PRO A 5 3.97 -27.02 -15.46
C PRO A 5 3.78 -28.54 -15.58
N PRO A 6 3.79 -29.29 -14.46
CA PRO A 6 3.49 -30.72 -14.50
C PRO A 6 2.04 -30.98 -14.94
N ILE A 7 1.73 -32.23 -15.30
CA ILE A 7 0.37 -32.62 -15.67
C ILE A 7 -0.53 -32.50 -14.44
N ARG A 8 -1.48 -31.56 -14.47
CA ARG A 8 -2.51 -31.36 -13.44
C ARG A 8 -3.58 -32.43 -13.56
N LYS A 9 -3.95 -33.07 -12.44
CA LYS A 9 -5.10 -33.99 -12.41
C LYS A 9 -6.39 -33.22 -12.64
N GLU A 10 -7.36 -33.86 -13.32
CA GLU A 10 -8.62 -33.22 -13.73
C GLU A 10 -9.39 -32.56 -12.57
N ASN A 11 -9.38 -33.17 -11.38
CA ASN A 11 -10.06 -32.66 -10.18
C ASN A 11 -9.16 -31.86 -9.23
N GLN A 12 -7.94 -31.49 -9.65
CA GLN A 12 -7.02 -30.72 -8.82
C GLN A 12 -7.06 -29.25 -9.22
N ILE A 13 -7.33 -28.35 -8.27
CA ILE A 13 -7.26 -26.91 -8.48
C ILE A 13 -5.83 -26.44 -8.21
N TRP A 14 -5.25 -25.69 -9.15
CA TRP A 14 -3.98 -24.99 -8.95
C TRP A 14 -4.23 -23.50 -8.74
N ILE A 15 -3.59 -22.94 -7.72
CA ILE A 15 -3.76 -21.54 -7.33
C ILE A 15 -2.42 -20.81 -7.48
N PHE A 16 -2.41 -19.72 -8.23
CA PHE A 16 -1.28 -18.81 -8.25
C PHE A 16 -1.41 -17.84 -7.08
N MET A 17 -0.47 -17.91 -6.13
CA MET A 17 -0.50 -17.12 -4.90
C MET A 17 0.64 -16.11 -4.87
N THR A 18 0.34 -14.83 -4.65
CA THR A 18 1.34 -13.78 -4.44
C THR A 18 0.75 -12.57 -3.70
N LEU A 19 1.51 -12.00 -2.78
CA LEU A 19 1.27 -10.64 -2.27
C LEU A 19 2.19 -9.59 -2.89
N GLU A 20 3.19 -10.01 -3.65
CA GLU A 20 4.12 -9.09 -4.26
C GLU A 20 3.58 -8.48 -5.55
N SER A 21 4.02 -7.24 -5.82
CA SER A 21 3.66 -6.54 -7.05
C SER A 21 4.19 -7.27 -8.28
N PRO A 22 3.52 -7.18 -9.46
CA PRO A 22 3.94 -7.85 -10.68
C PRO A 22 5.41 -7.69 -11.08
N VAL A 23 6.01 -6.52 -10.81
CA VAL A 23 7.41 -6.22 -11.14
C VAL A 23 8.43 -6.87 -10.20
N HIS A 24 7.95 -7.51 -9.14
CA HIS A 24 8.75 -8.26 -8.16
C HIS A 24 8.43 -9.76 -8.17
N ILE A 25 7.62 -10.21 -9.12
CA ILE A 25 7.36 -11.62 -9.36
C ILE A 25 8.45 -12.14 -10.31
N TYR A 26 9.33 -12.99 -9.77
CA TYR A 26 10.42 -13.60 -10.53
C TYR A 26 10.29 -15.12 -10.52
N GLY A 27 10.61 -15.76 -11.64
CA GLY A 27 10.68 -17.22 -11.75
C GLY A 27 10.01 -17.76 -13.00
N PRO A 28 10.07 -19.09 -13.21
CA PRO A 28 9.59 -19.73 -14.44
C PRO A 28 8.09 -19.57 -14.66
N HIS A 29 7.30 -19.31 -13.61
CA HIS A 29 5.86 -19.10 -13.71
C HIS A 29 5.47 -17.81 -14.45
N THR A 30 6.42 -16.92 -14.75
CA THR A 30 6.20 -15.78 -15.65
C THR A 30 6.49 -16.11 -17.12
N GLU A 31 6.94 -17.34 -17.41
CA GLU A 31 7.17 -17.83 -18.76
C GLU A 31 5.86 -18.30 -19.41
N GLN A 32 5.83 -18.22 -20.74
CA GLN A 32 4.62 -18.49 -21.52
C GLN A 32 4.01 -19.87 -21.26
N GLN A 33 4.83 -20.90 -20.98
CA GLN A 33 4.31 -22.24 -20.70
C GLN A 33 3.47 -22.34 -19.42
N TRP A 34 3.53 -21.35 -18.52
CA TRP A 34 2.73 -21.31 -17.29
C TRP A 34 1.43 -20.54 -17.43
N ASN A 35 1.18 -19.95 -18.60
CA ASN A 35 0.02 -19.07 -18.80
C ASN A 35 -1.29 -19.74 -18.43
N ASP A 36 -1.51 -21.01 -18.78
CA ASP A 36 -2.79 -21.67 -18.55
C ASP A 36 -2.70 -22.76 -17.46
N ALA A 37 -1.62 -22.73 -16.66
CA ALA A 37 -1.35 -23.74 -15.64
C ALA A 37 -2.24 -23.63 -14.39
N PHE A 38 -2.75 -22.43 -14.10
CA PHE A 38 -3.48 -22.12 -12.87
C PHE A 38 -4.97 -21.90 -13.13
N ASN A 39 -5.78 -22.27 -12.15
CA ASN A 39 -7.23 -22.04 -12.18
C ASN A 39 -7.63 -20.74 -11.52
N TRP A 40 -7.06 -20.51 -10.33
CA TRP A 40 -7.43 -19.41 -9.46
C TRP A 40 -6.20 -18.57 -9.09
N THR A 41 -6.47 -17.36 -8.65
CA THR A 41 -5.50 -16.44 -8.10
C THR A 41 -5.79 -16.16 -6.63
N TRP A 42 -4.73 -16.06 -5.82
CA TRP A 42 -4.79 -15.61 -4.44
C TRP A 42 -3.83 -14.43 -4.27
N SER A 43 -4.36 -13.22 -4.16
CA SER A 43 -3.55 -11.99 -4.14
C SER A 43 -4.26 -10.78 -3.54
N TYR A 44 -3.52 -9.68 -3.41
CA TYR A 44 -4.02 -8.35 -3.04
C TYR A 44 -4.86 -7.68 -4.14
N ARG A 45 -4.94 -8.26 -5.34
CA ARG A 45 -5.72 -7.67 -6.43
C ARG A 45 -7.20 -7.97 -6.27
N GLN A 46 -8.03 -6.95 -6.49
CA GLN A 46 -9.49 -7.05 -6.33
C GLN A 46 -10.15 -7.99 -7.35
N ASP A 47 -9.46 -8.30 -8.45
CA ASP A 47 -9.90 -9.26 -9.46
C ASP A 47 -9.32 -10.66 -9.26
N SER A 48 -8.87 -10.99 -8.04
CA SER A 48 -8.44 -12.35 -7.69
C SER A 48 -9.61 -13.18 -7.17
N GLU A 49 -9.61 -14.49 -7.42
CA GLU A 49 -10.60 -15.41 -6.85
C GLU A 49 -10.55 -15.40 -5.31
N ILE A 50 -9.34 -15.45 -4.75
CA ILE A 50 -9.09 -15.32 -3.32
C ILE A 50 -8.43 -13.95 -3.07
N PHE A 51 -9.26 -12.92 -2.92
CA PHE A 51 -8.79 -11.56 -2.66
C PHE A 51 -8.41 -11.39 -1.19
N THR A 52 -7.11 -11.21 -0.93
CA THR A 52 -6.56 -10.95 0.41
C THR A 52 -5.63 -9.74 0.38
N PRO A 53 -6.13 -8.54 0.65
CA PRO A 53 -5.29 -7.36 0.76
C PRO A 53 -4.41 -7.45 2.02
N TYR A 54 -3.37 -6.60 2.09
CA TYR A 54 -2.51 -6.50 3.28
C TYR A 54 -3.28 -6.10 4.54
N ALA A 55 -4.34 -5.32 4.37
CA ALA A 55 -5.36 -5.07 5.38
C ALA A 55 -6.63 -4.50 4.75
N THR A 56 -7.68 -4.39 5.56
CA THR A 56 -8.91 -3.66 5.22
C THR A 56 -9.09 -2.47 6.17
N LEU A 57 -9.93 -1.51 5.78
CA LEU A 57 -10.35 -0.43 6.68
C LEU A 57 -11.84 -0.52 6.96
N SER A 58 -12.18 -0.46 8.25
CA SER A 58 -13.55 -0.39 8.73
C SER A 58 -13.83 0.95 9.39
N LYS A 59 -15.06 1.46 9.26
CA LYS A 59 -15.49 2.63 10.04
C LYS A 59 -15.53 2.24 11.52
N ARG A 60 -15.04 3.12 12.39
CA ARG A 60 -15.15 2.91 13.84
C ARG A 60 -16.61 3.04 14.26
N ILE A 61 -17.04 2.14 15.12
CA ILE A 61 -18.34 2.21 15.79
C ILE A 61 -18.33 3.36 16.80
N VAL A 62 -17.25 3.48 17.57
CA VAL A 62 -17.04 4.55 18.55
C VAL A 62 -16.11 5.61 17.93
N PRO A 63 -16.58 6.84 17.69
CA PRO A 63 -15.73 7.94 17.23
C PRO A 63 -14.62 8.23 18.24
N LYS A 64 -13.43 8.60 17.77
CA LYS A 64 -12.39 9.13 18.65
C LYS A 64 -12.71 10.56 19.03
N ASP A 65 -12.73 10.82 20.33
CA ASP A 65 -12.76 12.17 20.88
C ASP A 65 -11.33 12.64 21.16
N LYS A 66 -10.86 13.61 20.38
CA LYS A 66 -9.50 14.15 20.43
C LYS A 66 -9.51 15.65 20.24
N ASN A 67 -8.58 16.33 20.89
CA ASN A 67 -8.28 17.73 20.60
C ASN A 67 -7.35 17.82 19.37
N TYR A 68 -7.95 17.92 18.18
CA TYR A 68 -7.19 17.98 16.92
C TYR A 68 -6.35 19.25 16.77
N SER A 69 -6.76 20.37 17.37
CA SER A 69 -5.95 21.60 17.41
C SER A 69 -4.66 21.38 18.20
N LYS A 70 -4.74 20.74 19.37
CA LYS A 70 -3.56 20.37 20.16
C LYS A 70 -2.63 19.42 19.40
N ILE A 71 -3.18 18.47 18.64
CA ILE A 71 -2.38 17.59 17.76
C ILE A 71 -1.58 18.41 16.76
N PHE A 72 -2.21 19.41 16.12
CA PHE A 72 -1.53 20.29 15.17
C PHE A 72 -0.40 21.10 15.82
N GLU A 73 -0.65 21.69 16.99
CA GLU A 73 0.33 22.48 17.76
C GLU A 73 1.56 21.66 18.15
N GLN A 74 1.37 20.37 18.44
CA GLN A 74 2.46 19.46 18.82
C GLN A 74 3.37 19.07 17.63
N LYS A 75 2.94 19.27 16.38
CA LYS A 75 3.76 18.90 15.21
C LYS A 75 4.79 19.96 14.91
N SER A 76 6.07 19.60 15.07
CA SER A 76 7.20 20.50 14.84
C SER A 76 7.99 20.20 13.57
N LYS A 77 7.73 19.05 12.91
CA LYS A 77 8.44 18.65 11.69
C LYS A 77 7.48 18.38 10.52
N ASP A 78 7.98 18.56 9.30
CA ASP A 78 7.19 18.48 8.08
C ASP A 78 6.87 17.03 7.69
N VAL A 79 7.86 16.32 7.10
CA VAL A 79 7.65 15.01 6.48
C VAL A 79 8.68 14.01 6.99
N ALA A 80 8.24 12.79 7.27
CA ALA A 80 9.11 11.66 7.54
C ALA A 80 8.88 10.52 6.55
N TRP A 81 9.92 9.72 6.31
CA TRP A 81 9.85 8.52 5.50
C TRP A 81 10.72 7.42 6.09
N VAL A 82 10.12 6.27 6.46
CA VAL A 82 10.88 5.09 6.89
C VAL A 82 10.98 4.11 5.72
N VAL A 83 12.19 3.78 5.30
CA VAL A 83 12.45 3.01 4.09
C VAL A 83 13.76 2.24 4.18
N SER A 84 13.73 0.96 3.78
CA SER A 84 14.89 0.07 3.69
C SER A 84 15.24 -0.37 2.26
N ASN A 85 14.29 -0.34 1.32
CA ASN A 85 14.55 -0.67 -0.09
C ASN A 85 14.71 0.60 -0.93
N CYS A 86 15.96 0.98 -1.23
CA CYS A 86 16.27 2.30 -1.79
C CYS A 86 16.10 2.37 -3.31
N TYR A 87 16.14 1.25 -4.02
CA TYR A 87 16.08 1.18 -5.47
C TYR A 87 14.89 0.36 -5.90
N THR A 88 13.86 1.03 -6.41
CA THR A 88 12.56 0.42 -6.67
C THR A 88 11.98 0.86 -8.01
N HIS A 89 11.11 0.04 -8.58
CA HIS A 89 10.42 0.33 -9.84
C HIS A 89 9.61 1.64 -9.78
N SER A 90 9.04 1.99 -8.62
CA SER A 90 8.33 3.25 -8.41
C SER A 90 9.22 4.50 -8.40
N GLU A 91 10.55 4.31 -8.46
CA GLU A 91 11.58 5.36 -8.35
C GLU A 91 11.33 6.33 -7.18
N ARG A 92 10.75 5.81 -6.09
CA ARG A 92 10.31 6.59 -4.93
C ARG A 92 11.43 7.44 -4.34
N SER A 93 12.67 6.94 -4.33
CA SER A 93 13.85 7.68 -3.83
C SER A 93 14.18 8.89 -4.71
N GLY A 94 14.08 8.75 -6.04
CA GLY A 94 14.26 9.87 -6.97
C GLY A 94 13.17 10.93 -6.82
N TYR A 95 11.92 10.49 -6.60
CA TYR A 95 10.80 11.37 -6.32
C TYR A 95 11.02 12.18 -5.02
N VAL A 96 11.40 11.51 -3.92
CA VAL A 96 11.66 12.16 -2.62
C VAL A 96 12.86 13.11 -2.70
N LYS A 97 13.95 12.73 -3.38
CA LYS A 97 15.11 13.60 -3.59
C LYS A 97 14.74 14.92 -4.28
N LYS A 98 13.80 14.89 -5.23
CA LYS A 98 13.29 16.12 -5.88
C LYS A 98 12.35 16.91 -4.97
N MET A 99 11.56 16.22 -4.17
CA MET A 99 10.64 16.80 -3.18
C MET A 99 11.39 17.58 -2.08
N GLN A 100 12.51 17.05 -1.60
CA GLN A 100 13.37 17.63 -0.55
C GLN A 100 13.88 19.05 -0.87
N LYS A 101 13.84 19.47 -2.14
CA LYS A 101 14.19 20.85 -2.54
C LYS A 101 13.17 21.90 -2.11
N TYR A 102 11.97 21.48 -1.69
CA TYR A 102 10.83 22.36 -1.47
C TYR A 102 10.12 22.16 -0.12
N ILE A 103 10.45 21.09 0.60
CA ILE A 103 9.94 20.78 1.94
C ILE A 103 10.95 19.88 2.65
N ASN A 104 11.08 19.99 3.97
CA ASN A 104 11.97 19.12 4.74
C ASN A 104 11.40 17.70 4.76
N VAL A 105 12.24 16.73 4.40
CA VAL A 105 11.91 15.30 4.48
C VAL A 105 13.04 14.59 5.21
N ASP A 106 12.75 14.11 6.41
CA ASP A 106 13.67 13.27 7.19
C ASP A 106 13.47 11.80 6.78
N ILE A 107 14.56 11.14 6.41
CA ILE A 107 14.55 9.76 5.91
C ILE A 107 15.16 8.85 6.98
N PHE A 108 14.46 7.78 7.30
CA PHE A 108 14.80 6.79 8.32
C PHE A 108 14.88 5.38 7.74
N GLY A 109 15.56 4.47 8.44
CA GLY A 109 15.78 3.08 8.04
C GLY A 109 17.05 2.93 7.19
N ASP A 110 17.22 1.80 6.51
CA ASP A 110 18.48 1.47 5.81
C ASP A 110 18.84 2.45 4.68
N CYS A 111 17.89 3.25 4.20
CA CYS A 111 18.12 4.29 3.19
C CYS A 111 18.33 5.71 3.79
N GLY A 112 18.44 5.83 5.11
CA GLY A 112 18.60 7.09 5.81
C GLY A 112 19.17 6.89 7.22
N GLU A 113 18.70 7.69 8.17
CA GLU A 113 19.14 7.58 9.56
C GLU A 113 18.47 6.38 10.26
N PRO A 114 19.16 5.68 11.17
CA PRO A 114 18.55 4.59 11.91
C PRO A 114 17.38 5.10 12.77
N CYS A 115 16.31 4.32 12.85
CA CYS A 115 15.27 4.54 13.84
C CYS A 115 15.84 4.31 15.25
N ARG A 116 15.42 5.12 16.23
CA ARG A 116 15.80 4.93 17.64
C ARG A 116 15.21 3.65 18.26
N VAL A 117 14.05 3.27 17.76
CA VAL A 117 13.30 2.07 18.14
C VAL A 117 12.96 1.27 16.88
N SER A 118 12.72 -0.03 17.01
CA SER A 118 12.49 -0.91 15.85
C SER A 118 11.03 -0.95 15.41
N GLY A 119 10.78 -1.30 14.15
CA GLY A 119 9.44 -1.67 13.66
C GLY A 119 8.39 -0.54 13.71
N ASP A 120 7.15 -0.90 14.03
CA ASP A 120 6.00 0.02 14.09
C ASP A 120 6.19 1.13 15.15
N ASP A 121 6.98 0.89 16.20
CA ASP A 121 7.26 1.89 17.24
C ASP A 121 8.02 3.09 16.68
N CYS A 122 8.90 2.89 15.67
CA CYS A 122 9.57 4.01 15.01
C CYS A 122 8.55 4.94 14.32
N VAL A 123 7.56 4.34 13.66
CA VAL A 123 6.49 5.08 12.99
C VAL A 123 5.61 5.77 14.02
N LYS A 124 5.40 5.16 15.19
CA LYS A 124 4.62 5.75 16.27
C LYS A 124 5.31 6.99 16.83
N ASP A 125 6.61 6.92 17.10
CA ASP A 125 7.40 8.08 17.54
C ASP A 125 7.40 9.21 16.51
N ILE A 126 7.63 8.86 15.24
CA ILE A 126 7.51 9.80 14.12
C ILE A 126 6.13 10.44 14.09
N SER A 127 5.07 9.66 14.29
CA SER A 127 3.70 10.17 14.23
C SER A 127 3.40 11.23 15.29
N ASN A 128 4.15 11.29 16.38
CA ASN A 128 3.98 12.31 17.41
C ASN A 128 4.55 13.67 16.98
N THR A 129 5.62 13.70 16.20
CA THR A 129 6.39 14.92 15.88
C THR A 129 6.15 15.45 14.46
N TYR A 130 5.90 14.58 13.48
CA TYR A 130 5.80 14.96 12.07
C TYR A 130 4.34 15.14 11.62
N LYS A 131 4.13 16.03 10.65
CA LYS A 131 2.82 16.27 10.04
C LYS A 131 2.46 15.19 9.01
N PHE A 132 3.43 14.77 8.20
CA PHE A 132 3.20 13.86 7.08
C PHE A 132 4.11 12.64 7.13
N TYR A 133 3.58 11.48 6.75
CA TYR A 133 4.34 10.24 6.60
C TYR A 133 4.27 9.76 5.15
N LEU A 134 5.41 9.47 4.53
CA LEU A 134 5.45 8.92 3.18
C LEU A 134 5.23 7.39 3.21
N SER A 135 4.04 6.96 2.82
CA SER A 135 3.68 5.55 2.59
C SER A 135 3.90 5.20 1.11
N PHE A 136 5.16 5.26 0.68
CA PHE A 136 5.54 5.06 -0.73
C PHE A 136 5.87 3.59 -1.00
N GLU A 137 5.10 2.96 -1.88
CA GLU A 137 5.32 1.59 -2.34
C GLU A 137 6.53 1.48 -3.25
N ASN A 138 7.13 0.28 -3.30
CA ASN A 138 8.22 -0.06 -4.21
C ASN A 138 7.75 -0.11 -5.69
N SER A 139 6.45 -0.21 -5.93
CA SER A 139 5.85 -0.34 -7.26
C SER A 139 4.60 0.51 -7.39
N ILE A 140 4.36 1.05 -8.59
CA ILE A 140 3.12 1.75 -8.93
C ILE A 140 2.26 0.76 -9.69
N CYS A 141 1.38 0.05 -8.98
CA CYS A 141 0.53 -0.97 -9.59
C CYS A 141 -0.91 -0.85 -9.11
N LYS A 142 -1.88 -1.13 -9.99
CA LYS A 142 -3.30 -1.21 -9.64
C LYS A 142 -3.48 -2.07 -8.39
N ASP A 143 -4.30 -1.60 -7.47
CA ASP A 143 -4.65 -2.26 -6.20
C ASP A 143 -3.50 -2.44 -5.19
N TYR A 144 -2.25 -2.13 -5.57
CA TYR A 144 -1.08 -2.41 -4.73
C TYR A 144 -0.88 -1.33 -3.65
N ILE A 145 -1.36 -1.67 -2.45
CA ILE A 145 -1.21 -0.92 -1.21
C ILE A 145 -0.92 -1.91 -0.10
N THR A 146 0.12 -1.65 0.67
CA THR A 146 0.61 -2.60 1.67
C THR A 146 0.52 -2.04 3.09
N GLU A 147 1.16 -2.72 4.04
CA GLU A 147 1.30 -2.33 5.43
C GLU A 147 1.74 -0.87 5.62
N LYS A 148 2.48 -0.30 4.65
CA LYS A 148 3.02 1.08 4.69
C LYS A 148 1.93 2.13 4.88
N ALA A 149 0.78 1.95 4.25
CA ALA A 149 -0.38 2.82 4.44
C ALA A 149 -1.24 2.37 5.61
N PHE A 150 -1.57 1.07 5.66
CA PHE A 150 -2.53 0.53 6.62
C PHE A 150 -2.08 0.64 8.08
N LYS A 151 -0.77 0.61 8.37
CA LYS A 151 -0.28 0.76 9.76
C LYS A 151 -0.68 2.09 10.40
N LEU A 152 -0.84 3.15 9.60
CA LEU A 152 -1.23 4.49 10.06
C LEU A 152 -2.69 4.58 10.52
N TYR A 153 -3.49 3.54 10.27
CA TYR A 153 -4.90 3.43 10.69
C TYR A 153 -5.09 2.44 11.87
N LYS A 154 -4.05 1.70 12.30
CA LYS A 154 -4.12 0.71 13.40
C LYS A 154 -4.38 1.33 14.77
N GLY A 155 -3.98 2.59 15.00
CA GLY A 155 -3.97 3.18 16.33
C GLY A 155 -4.04 4.71 16.35
N ASP A 156 -3.38 5.31 17.34
CA ASP A 156 -3.25 6.77 17.49
C ASP A 156 -2.05 7.34 16.75
N TYR A 157 -1.93 7.00 15.46
CA TYR A 157 -0.96 7.64 14.59
C TYR A 157 -1.54 8.96 14.13
N ASP A 158 -1.19 10.04 14.82
CA ASP A 158 -1.72 11.39 14.57
C ASP A 158 -0.92 12.10 13.45
N ILE A 159 -0.81 11.42 12.31
CA ILE A 159 0.00 11.83 11.15
C ILE A 159 -0.79 11.59 9.85
N VAL A 160 -0.60 12.45 8.86
CA VAL A 160 -1.30 12.34 7.57
C VAL A 160 -0.52 11.42 6.62
N PRO A 161 -1.12 10.31 6.12
CA PRO A 161 -0.50 9.47 5.11
C PRO A 161 -0.37 10.20 3.76
N VAL A 162 0.82 10.13 3.15
CA VAL A 162 1.08 10.55 1.79
C VAL A 162 1.44 9.32 0.96
N ILE A 163 0.61 8.95 0.00
CA ILE A 163 0.63 7.63 -0.64
C ILE A 163 1.14 7.73 -2.08
N ARG A 164 2.08 6.84 -2.41
CA ARG A 164 2.56 6.56 -3.77
C ARG A 164 2.49 5.05 -3.97
N GLY A 165 1.78 4.59 -4.99
CA GLY A 165 1.50 3.17 -5.19
C GLY A 165 0.36 3.00 -6.19
N ALA A 166 -0.76 2.44 -5.74
CA ALA A 166 -1.94 2.25 -6.59
C ALA A 166 -2.50 3.55 -7.21
N PRO A 167 -2.61 3.66 -8.55
CA PRO A 167 -3.26 4.80 -9.20
C PRO A 167 -4.75 4.94 -8.85
N ASN A 168 -5.41 3.82 -8.53
CA ASN A 168 -6.81 3.75 -8.12
C ASN A 168 -7.00 3.81 -6.60
N ILE A 169 -6.05 4.38 -5.86
CA ILE A 169 -6.09 4.45 -4.38
C ILE A 169 -7.38 5.04 -3.81
N LYS A 170 -8.07 5.92 -4.56
CA LYS A 170 -9.33 6.55 -4.16
C LYS A 170 -10.53 5.59 -4.13
N ASP A 171 -10.39 4.43 -4.77
CA ASP A 171 -11.37 3.35 -4.77
C ASP A 171 -11.08 2.35 -3.63
N ILE A 172 -9.89 2.42 -3.02
CA ILE A 172 -9.40 1.50 -1.99
C ILE A 172 -9.50 2.14 -0.60
N LEU A 173 -9.08 3.40 -0.47
CA LEU A 173 -9.04 4.12 0.81
C LEU A 173 -10.07 5.25 0.86
N PRO A 174 -10.66 5.52 2.04
CA PRO A 174 -11.63 6.60 2.19
C PRO A 174 -11.05 7.97 1.84
N LYS A 175 -11.76 8.72 0.99
CA LYS A 175 -11.37 10.07 0.57
C LYS A 175 -11.21 11.00 1.79
N GLY A 176 -10.22 11.89 1.70
CA GLY A 176 -9.92 12.86 2.77
C GLY A 176 -9.14 12.29 3.95
N THR A 177 -8.76 11.01 3.93
CA THR A 177 -7.93 10.40 4.99
C THR A 177 -6.44 10.34 4.65
N PHE A 178 -6.07 10.65 3.40
CA PHE A 178 -4.71 10.57 2.87
C PHE A 178 -4.51 11.61 1.76
N ILE A 179 -3.26 11.83 1.37
CA ILE A 179 -2.87 12.63 0.21
C ILE A 179 -2.23 11.70 -0.82
N SER A 180 -2.74 11.66 -2.05
CA SER A 180 -2.18 10.82 -3.11
C SER A 180 -1.16 11.58 -3.94
N THR A 181 -0.01 10.97 -4.23
CA THR A 181 0.92 11.50 -5.24
C THR A 181 0.30 11.56 -6.64
N SER A 182 -0.69 10.71 -6.94
CA SER A 182 -1.41 10.70 -8.23
C SER A 182 -2.17 11.98 -8.52
N ASP A 183 -2.40 12.83 -7.51
CA ASP A 183 -3.11 14.11 -7.65
C ASP A 183 -2.18 15.26 -8.07
N PHE A 184 -0.87 15.00 -8.21
CA PHE A 184 0.13 16.02 -8.47
C PHE A 184 0.96 15.68 -9.70
N LYS A 185 1.22 16.69 -10.53
CA LYS A 185 2.04 16.55 -11.74
C LYS A 185 3.55 16.42 -11.47
N SER A 186 4.02 16.69 -10.25
CA SER A 186 5.45 16.63 -9.88
C SER A 186 5.68 16.64 -8.37
N PRO A 187 6.86 16.17 -7.89
CA PRO A 187 7.27 16.25 -6.49
C PRO A 187 7.25 17.68 -5.94
N LYS A 188 7.55 18.69 -6.77
CA LYS A 188 7.45 20.10 -6.39
C LYS A 188 6.02 20.48 -6.01
N LYS A 189 5.03 20.09 -6.83
CA LYS A 189 3.63 20.42 -6.58
C LYS A 189 3.11 19.72 -5.32
N LEU A 190 3.51 18.46 -5.09
CA LEU A 190 3.22 17.76 -3.84
C LEU A 190 3.85 18.49 -2.65
N ALA A 191 5.16 18.78 -2.68
CA ALA A 191 5.86 19.44 -1.58
C ALA A 191 5.22 20.77 -1.18
N LEU A 192 4.93 21.64 -2.15
CA LEU A 192 4.27 22.92 -1.91
C LEU A 192 2.85 22.75 -1.35
N TYR A 193 2.14 21.69 -1.76
CA TYR A 193 0.83 21.36 -1.21
C TYR A 193 0.96 20.91 0.25
N LEU A 194 1.87 19.98 0.56
CA LEU A 194 2.10 19.52 1.94
C LEU A 194 2.49 20.68 2.85
N TRP A 195 3.39 21.57 2.40
CA TRP A 195 3.75 22.78 3.13
C TRP A 195 2.52 23.64 3.42
N LYS A 196 1.68 23.92 2.41
CA LYS A 196 0.45 24.70 2.58
C LYS A 196 -0.54 24.07 3.57
N ILE A 197 -0.68 22.74 3.54
CA ILE A 197 -1.53 22.02 4.51
C ILE A 197 -0.90 22.05 5.90
N GLY A 198 0.41 21.87 6.00
CA GLY A 198 1.14 21.86 7.26
C GLY A 198 1.13 23.20 8.00
N GLN A 199 0.96 24.31 7.28
CA GLN A 199 0.80 25.66 7.84
C GLN A 199 -0.64 26.03 8.19
N ASN A 200 -1.62 25.15 7.94
CA ASN A 200 -3.04 25.46 8.15
C ASN A 200 -3.68 24.43 9.08
N GLU A 201 -3.93 24.84 10.33
CA GLU A 201 -4.52 23.99 11.37
C GLU A 201 -5.80 23.32 10.91
N THR A 202 -6.76 24.09 10.41
CA THR A 202 -8.07 23.54 10.01
C THR A 202 -7.93 22.47 8.94
N LYS A 203 -7.12 22.70 7.91
CA LYS A 203 -6.93 21.74 6.82
C LYS A 203 -6.20 20.48 7.28
N TYR A 204 -5.14 20.64 8.07
CA TYR A 204 -4.40 19.52 8.63
C TYR A 204 -5.28 18.67 9.55
N SER A 205 -5.95 19.31 10.51
CA SER A 205 -6.83 18.66 11.49
C SER A 205 -8.00 17.94 10.81
N ASN A 206 -8.50 18.45 9.68
CA ASN A 206 -9.52 17.75 8.89
C ASN A 206 -9.03 16.41 8.34
N TYR A 207 -7.77 16.29 7.90
CA TYR A 207 -7.21 14.99 7.49
C TYR A 207 -7.13 14.02 8.66
N ILE A 208 -6.60 14.46 9.80
CA ILE A 208 -6.49 13.60 11.00
C ILE A 208 -7.87 13.16 11.49
N LYS A 209 -8.82 14.09 11.60
CA LYS A 209 -10.21 13.80 12.00
C LYS A 209 -10.91 12.85 11.03
N ALA A 210 -10.69 13.00 9.73
CA ALA A 210 -11.25 12.09 8.74
C ALA A 210 -10.63 10.69 8.86
N LYS A 211 -9.30 10.61 9.00
CA LYS A 211 -8.56 9.35 9.19
C LYS A 211 -9.04 8.60 10.42
N ASP A 212 -9.24 9.30 11.54
CA ASP A 212 -9.64 8.72 12.82
C ASP A 212 -11.07 8.16 12.85
N ARG A 213 -11.86 8.36 11.78
CA ARG A 213 -13.14 7.65 11.59
C ARG A 213 -12.96 6.19 11.20
N TYR A 214 -11.75 5.77 10.82
CA TYR A 214 -11.46 4.44 10.34
C TYR A 214 -10.44 3.74 11.25
N ILE A 215 -10.45 2.41 11.18
CA ILE A 215 -9.50 1.53 11.84
C ILE A 215 -9.11 0.42 10.87
N THR A 216 -7.84 0.02 10.91
CA THR A 216 -7.37 -1.17 10.20
C THR A 216 -7.96 -2.42 10.80
N THR A 217 -8.47 -3.29 9.95
CA THR A 217 -8.94 -4.65 10.24
C THR A 217 -8.15 -5.63 9.38
N SER A 218 -8.01 -6.89 9.81
CA SER A 218 -7.29 -7.94 9.05
C SER A 218 -5.84 -7.58 8.70
N TYR A 219 -5.06 -7.07 9.66
CA TYR A 219 -3.71 -6.54 9.36
C TYR A 219 -2.68 -7.66 9.30
N ASN A 220 -2.16 -7.94 8.11
CA ASN A 220 -1.27 -9.07 7.82
C ASN A 220 -1.91 -10.46 8.07
N ASP A 221 -3.23 -10.54 8.17
CA ASP A 221 -3.98 -11.79 8.41
C ASP A 221 -4.34 -12.51 7.09
N TRP A 222 -3.68 -12.14 5.98
CA TRP A 222 -3.99 -12.60 4.62
C TRP A 222 -3.98 -14.11 4.44
N ILE A 223 -3.17 -14.86 5.22
CA ILE A 223 -3.18 -16.32 5.21
C ILE A 223 -4.44 -16.86 5.88
N GLU A 224 -4.79 -16.35 7.06
CA GLU A 224 -5.95 -16.81 7.82
C GLU A 224 -7.24 -16.47 7.08
N ASP A 225 -7.43 -15.19 6.74
CA ASP A 225 -8.58 -14.69 5.99
C ASP A 225 -8.68 -15.37 4.62
N GLY A 226 -7.56 -15.52 3.94
CA GLY A 226 -7.52 -16.19 2.64
C GLY A 226 -7.79 -17.68 2.70
N THR A 227 -7.37 -18.37 3.77
CA THR A 227 -7.68 -19.79 3.94
C THR A 227 -9.17 -20.00 4.20
N CYS A 228 -9.79 -19.12 4.99
CA CYS A 228 -11.24 -19.11 5.19
C CYS A 228 -11.99 -18.87 3.87
N LEU A 229 -11.60 -17.85 3.11
CA LEU A 229 -12.20 -17.55 1.82
C LEU A 229 -11.96 -18.68 0.79
N LEU A 230 -10.78 -19.31 0.81
CA LEU A 230 -10.48 -20.47 -0.01
C LEU A 230 -11.41 -21.64 0.33
N CYS A 231 -11.60 -21.93 1.62
CA CYS A 231 -12.52 -22.97 2.06
C CYS A 231 -13.94 -22.70 1.57
N GLU A 232 -14.44 -21.47 1.72
CA GLU A 232 -15.75 -21.07 1.21
C GLU A 232 -15.84 -21.23 -0.31
N THR A 233 -14.82 -20.78 -1.04
CA THR A 233 -14.77 -20.86 -2.51
C THR A 233 -14.78 -22.31 -3.00
N LEU A 234 -14.00 -23.20 -2.37
CA LEU A 234 -13.96 -24.63 -2.68
C LEU A 234 -15.32 -25.32 -2.47
N ASN A 235 -16.10 -24.86 -1.50
CA ASN A 235 -17.40 -25.47 -1.16
C ASN A 235 -18.59 -24.84 -1.92
N SER A 236 -18.41 -23.67 -2.54
CA SER A 236 -19.48 -22.93 -3.21
C SER A 236 -19.34 -22.85 -4.73
N GLN A 237 -18.11 -22.89 -5.28
CA GLN A 237 -17.87 -22.85 -6.72
C GLN A 237 -17.57 -24.25 -7.26
N HIS A 238 -18.50 -24.79 -8.06
CA HIS A 238 -18.37 -26.11 -8.69
C HIS A 238 -17.70 -26.07 -10.08
N GLU A 239 -17.50 -24.88 -10.66
CA GLU A 239 -16.90 -24.73 -11.99
C GLU A 239 -15.39 -24.43 -11.91
N ILE A 240 -14.56 -25.44 -12.21
CA ILE A 240 -13.08 -25.38 -12.19
C ILE A 240 -12.52 -24.88 -13.56
N TYR A 241 -13.37 -24.40 -14.47
CA TYR A 241 -13.01 -24.26 -15.89
C TYR A 241 -12.19 -23.03 -16.27
N ARG A 242 -11.97 -22.08 -15.35
CA ARG A 242 -11.14 -20.93 -15.69
C ARG A 242 -9.68 -21.36 -15.73
N THR A 243 -9.09 -21.34 -16.91
CA THR A 243 -7.67 -21.10 -17.08
C THR A 243 -7.55 -19.63 -17.48
N PHE A 244 -6.62 -18.91 -16.88
CA PHE A 244 -6.40 -17.49 -17.18
C PHE A 244 -4.94 -17.31 -17.52
N ASN A 245 -4.65 -16.54 -18.58
CA ASN A 245 -3.28 -16.28 -18.99
C ASN A 245 -2.53 -15.53 -17.87
N LEU A 246 -1.67 -16.26 -17.14
CA LEU A 246 -0.94 -15.75 -15.99
C LEU A 246 -0.05 -14.55 -16.34
N SER A 247 0.70 -14.64 -17.44
CA SER A 247 1.53 -13.54 -17.91
C SER A 247 0.70 -12.31 -18.23
N GLN A 248 -0.47 -12.47 -18.85
CA GLN A 248 -1.38 -11.36 -19.11
C GLN A 248 -1.90 -10.77 -17.81
N TRP A 249 -2.37 -11.60 -16.88
CA TRP A 249 -2.88 -11.16 -15.60
C TRP A 249 -1.80 -10.39 -14.84
N ILE A 250 -0.59 -10.93 -14.69
CA ILE A 250 0.55 -10.28 -14.01
C ILE A 250 1.02 -9.02 -14.77
N LEU A 251 1.34 -9.14 -16.06
CA LEU A 251 2.18 -8.18 -16.79
C LEU A 251 1.40 -7.12 -17.57
N THR A 252 0.15 -7.36 -17.98
CA THR A 252 -0.53 -6.41 -18.89
C THR A 252 -1.16 -5.22 -18.17
N LYS A 253 -0.51 -4.06 -18.29
CA LYS A 253 -1.04 -2.72 -17.97
C LYS A 253 -1.56 -2.55 -16.54
N LYS A 254 -0.98 -3.26 -15.58
CA LYS A 254 -1.33 -3.12 -14.16
C LYS A 254 -0.29 -2.36 -13.36
N CYS A 255 0.98 -2.37 -13.79
CA CYS A 255 2.04 -1.56 -13.22
C CYS A 255 2.47 -0.47 -14.19
N PHE A 256 2.86 0.69 -13.65
CA PHE A 256 3.11 1.90 -14.41
C PHE A 256 4.51 2.42 -14.09
N SER A 257 5.25 2.77 -15.14
CA SER A 257 6.49 3.53 -14.96
C SER A 257 6.14 4.94 -14.44
N PRO A 258 6.89 5.46 -13.47
CA PRO A 258 6.74 6.84 -13.04
C PRO A 258 6.89 7.84 -14.19
N THR A 259 5.98 8.82 -14.30
CA THR A 259 6.04 9.88 -15.32
C THR A 259 6.06 11.28 -14.72
N ASP A 260 6.10 11.39 -13.40
CA ASP A 260 5.81 12.58 -12.62
C ASP A 260 7.08 13.24 -12.06
N PHE A 261 8.11 13.35 -12.88
CA PHE A 261 9.47 13.73 -12.50
C PHE A 261 9.83 15.20 -12.71
#